data_AF-A0A7V0XZX3-F1
#
_entry.id   AF-A0A7V0XZX3-F1
#
_cell.length_a   1.000
_cell.length_b   1.000
_cell.length_c   1.000
_cell.angle_alpha   90.00
_cell.angle_beta   90.00
_cell.angle_gamma   90.00
#
_symmetry.space_group_name_H-M   'P 1'
#
loop_
_entity.id
_entity.type
_entity.pdbx_description
1 polymer ?
#
loop_
_entity_poly.entity_id
_entity_poly.type
_entity_poly.pdbx_seq_one_letter_code
_entity_poly.pdbx_strand_id
1 'polypeptide(L)'
;MKKLVIVLTLMLSAVLLFPVLSCNTTTGPRNKDENGSVAGDDEQDKDEKIENDEAEEENDSDDNGDREGMISKIQKGEIALNTEVSFDCVITAIVYAQDDDFNNTAILGFYVSELIPVALPYSGIYVFVKDTAEVEAFEIGDHIEVTGIHKDYYGSTQVEVTTATITKIGTADIPEPAEINDPSKVSTPFIDAGSEWTPGPDHGEDADKYEDVLIKVMNVEITNSNLGHGAFEITGNLAVDKQIHYYEGSRDEGVEFESVTGILIYAYDAFRIAPRMEEDFVDKSEDNDDDEDNDDDAEPGVIEKIRKGEISENSDVSVGAVITGIVYNQDAQFNKTSIKGFYVSELIPVAAPYTGIYVFVNGAAGVDAYEIGDRVEVSGKYKEYYGSSQIETTSSDITKVGTYDVPEPAGIDDPSKIATPFVEDGSEWTPGPDHGEDSEKYESVLIKVNDAEITNSNLGHGAFEITGNLAVDKQIHYYEGSRDEGVEFESVTGILIYAYDAFRIAPRMEEDFVVKTGE
;
A
#
# COMPACT_ATOMS: atom_id res chain seq x y z
N MET A 1 -48.50 2.10 51.74
CA MET A 1 -48.52 3.58 51.78
C MET A 1 -47.33 4.08 52.57
N LYS A 2 -46.34 4.69 51.90
CA LYS A 2 -45.25 5.59 52.38
C LYS A 2 -44.23 5.62 51.23
N LYS A 3 -44.47 6.49 50.24
CA LYS A 3 -43.85 7.81 50.02
C LYS A 3 -42.37 7.71 49.62
N LEU A 4 -42.20 7.71 48.30
CA LEU A 4 -41.02 8.04 47.52
C LEU A 4 -40.59 9.49 47.84
N VAL A 5 -39.31 9.71 48.13
CA VAL A 5 -38.68 11.03 48.16
C VAL A 5 -37.55 11.01 47.14
N ILE A 6 -37.74 11.78 46.07
CA ILE A 6 -36.74 12.12 45.07
C ILE A 6 -35.97 13.31 45.64
N VAL A 7 -34.65 13.18 45.78
CA VAL A 7 -33.75 14.31 46.00
C VAL A 7 -32.99 14.52 44.70
N LEU A 8 -33.30 15.65 44.06
CA LEU A 8 -32.68 16.18 42.85
C LEU A 8 -31.34 16.80 43.26
N THR A 9 -30.22 16.20 42.85
CA THR A 9 -28.89 16.82 42.99
C THR A 9 -28.60 17.57 41.70
N LEU A 10 -28.63 18.90 41.77
CA LEU A 10 -28.04 19.78 40.75
C LEU A 10 -26.51 19.53 40.76
N MET A 11 -25.98 18.91 39.71
CA MET A 11 -24.56 18.97 39.41
C MET A 11 -24.34 20.19 38.52
N LEU A 12 -23.68 21.19 39.12
CA LEU A 12 -23.16 22.36 38.44
C LEU A 12 -21.86 21.92 37.76
N SER A 13 -21.90 21.59 36.47
CA SER A 13 -20.68 21.29 35.70
C SER A 13 -19.85 22.57 35.56
N ALA A 14 -18.76 22.63 36.30
CA ALA A 14 -17.74 23.64 36.13
C ALA A 14 -16.96 23.30 34.85
N VAL A 15 -17.14 24.10 33.80
CA VAL A 15 -16.24 24.14 32.66
C VAL A 15 -14.88 24.58 33.19
N LEU A 16 -13.94 23.65 33.30
CA LEU A 16 -12.55 23.91 33.62
C LEU A 16 -11.88 24.45 32.36
N LEU A 17 -11.92 25.78 32.24
CA LEU A 17 -11.00 26.52 31.39
C LEU A 17 -9.60 26.32 31.97
N PHE A 18 -8.75 25.52 31.32
CA PHE A 18 -7.34 25.46 31.69
C PHE A 18 -6.70 26.83 31.40
N PRO A 19 -6.03 27.45 32.38
CA PRO A 19 -5.35 28.73 32.17
C PRO A 19 -4.10 28.50 31.33
N VAL A 20 -4.06 29.15 30.17
CA VAL A 20 -2.84 29.36 29.37
C VAL A 20 -1.84 30.10 30.26
N LEU A 21 -0.87 29.37 30.81
CA LEU A 21 0.26 29.96 31.48
C LEU A 21 1.30 30.31 30.42
N SER A 22 1.42 31.62 30.16
CA SER A 22 2.51 32.24 29.43
C SER A 22 3.86 31.73 29.96
N CYS A 23 4.51 30.83 29.21
CA CYS A 23 5.94 30.65 29.29
C CYS A 23 6.56 31.41 28.11
N ASN A 24 7.27 32.48 28.45
CA ASN A 24 8.02 33.30 27.51
C ASN A 24 9.32 32.54 27.19
N THR A 25 9.35 31.84 26.06
CA THR A 25 10.60 31.35 25.46
C THR A 25 10.88 32.14 24.19
N THR A 26 12.11 32.64 24.15
CA THR A 26 12.66 33.51 23.12
C THR A 26 12.62 32.80 21.77
N THR A 27 11.83 33.31 20.82
CA THR A 27 11.92 32.89 19.41
C THR A 27 13.28 33.30 18.85
N GLY A 28 14.10 32.31 18.53
CA GLY A 28 15.24 32.49 17.64
C GLY A 28 14.71 32.77 16.22
N PRO A 29 15.29 33.70 15.46
CA PRO A 29 14.86 33.92 14.09
C PRO A 29 15.24 32.72 13.22
N ARG A 30 14.32 32.30 12.33
CA ARG A 30 14.62 31.50 11.12
C ARG A 30 15.94 32.00 10.53
N ASN A 31 16.87 31.09 10.21
CA ASN A 31 18.13 31.41 9.54
C ASN A 31 17.83 32.23 8.27
N LYS A 32 17.95 33.55 8.40
CA LYS A 32 18.09 34.46 7.27
C LYS A 32 19.55 34.39 6.86
N ASP A 33 19.78 34.25 5.57
CA ASP A 33 21.08 34.52 4.99
C ASP A 33 21.55 35.93 5.37
N GLU A 34 22.86 36.04 5.64
CA GLU A 34 23.52 37.29 6.02
C GLU A 34 23.61 38.25 4.81
N ASN A 35 22.48 38.79 4.36
CA ASN A 35 22.46 40.06 3.65
C ASN A 35 21.04 40.66 3.62
N GLY A 36 20.70 41.37 4.68
CA GLY A 36 19.56 42.28 4.67
C GLY A 36 19.78 43.40 3.66
N SER A 37 19.18 43.28 2.46
CA SER A 37 18.85 44.41 1.60
C SER A 37 17.82 44.04 0.54
N VAL A 38 16.72 44.79 0.56
CA VAL A 38 15.77 45.00 -0.54
C VAL A 38 16.47 45.73 -1.70
N ALA A 39 16.31 45.23 -2.92
CA ALA A 39 16.47 46.00 -4.17
C ALA A 39 15.66 45.28 -5.28
N GLY A 40 14.83 45.93 -6.09
CA GLY A 40 14.70 47.37 -6.31
C GLY A 40 13.34 47.77 -6.87
N ASP A 41 12.99 49.01 -6.54
CA ASP A 41 12.16 49.85 -7.39
C ASP A 41 13.06 50.47 -8.46
N ASP A 42 12.55 50.53 -9.69
CA ASP A 42 12.69 51.72 -10.52
C ASP A 42 11.38 51.92 -11.30
N GLU A 43 10.71 53.02 -10.96
CA GLU A 43 9.48 53.55 -11.55
C GLU A 43 9.65 53.98 -13.02
N GLN A 44 8.57 53.83 -13.80
CA GLN A 44 7.91 54.82 -14.69
C GLN A 44 7.16 54.09 -15.82
N ASP A 45 5.94 54.42 -16.26
CA ASP A 45 4.98 55.51 -16.02
C ASP A 45 3.68 55.07 -16.77
N LYS A 46 2.49 55.32 -16.19
CA LYS A 46 1.18 55.54 -16.88
C LYS A 46 0.55 54.38 -17.68
N ASP A 47 -0.75 54.10 -17.66
CA ASP A 47 -1.93 54.97 -17.64
C ASP A 47 -3.15 54.22 -17.08
N GLU A 48 -4.08 54.97 -16.49
CA GLU A 48 -5.42 54.54 -16.11
C GLU A 48 -6.21 53.99 -17.32
N LYS A 49 -6.88 52.85 -17.12
CA LYS A 49 -8.22 52.64 -17.70
C LYS A 49 -9.00 51.57 -16.95
N ILE A 50 -10.10 52.02 -16.37
CA ILE A 50 -11.24 51.22 -15.92
C ILE A 50 -11.96 50.73 -17.18
N GLU A 51 -12.15 49.42 -17.31
CA GLU A 51 -13.24 48.84 -18.11
C GLU A 51 -13.60 47.47 -17.52
N ASN A 52 -14.91 47.28 -17.33
CA ASN A 52 -15.56 46.02 -17.00
C ASN A 52 -15.25 44.96 -18.09
N ASP A 53 -15.28 43.69 -17.73
CA ASP A 53 -16.04 42.61 -18.40
C ASP A 53 -15.71 41.30 -17.66
N GLU A 54 -16.68 40.74 -16.95
CA GLU A 54 -17.46 39.54 -17.33
C GLU A 54 -16.75 38.24 -16.95
N ALA A 55 -17.46 37.46 -16.14
CA ALA A 55 -17.04 36.17 -15.64
C ALA A 55 -16.87 35.18 -16.80
N GLU A 56 -15.74 34.48 -16.84
CA GLU A 56 -15.62 33.22 -17.57
C GLU A 56 -15.26 32.13 -16.56
N GLU A 57 -16.22 31.23 -16.36
CA GLU A 57 -16.02 29.93 -15.73
C GLU A 57 -15.11 29.09 -16.64
N GLU A 58 -13.87 28.87 -16.23
CA GLU A 58 -13.04 27.83 -16.84
C GLU A 58 -13.26 26.52 -16.09
N ASN A 59 -14.17 25.70 -16.64
CA ASN A 59 -14.13 24.25 -16.46
C ASN A 59 -12.90 23.73 -17.21
N ASP A 60 -11.84 23.38 -16.50
CA ASP A 60 -10.68 22.72 -17.11
C ASP A 60 -10.68 21.23 -16.72
N SER A 61 -11.32 20.43 -17.56
CA SER A 61 -11.15 18.98 -17.62
C SER A 61 -10.02 18.66 -18.60
N ASP A 62 -9.01 17.93 -18.10
CA ASP A 62 -7.82 17.36 -18.78
C ASP A 62 -6.49 18.09 -18.51
N ASP A 63 -5.71 17.64 -17.51
CA ASP A 63 -4.25 17.61 -17.67
C ASP A 63 -3.61 16.42 -16.92
N ASN A 64 -2.77 15.71 -17.67
CA ASN A 64 -2.05 14.52 -17.27
C ASN A 64 -0.65 14.97 -16.79
N GLY A 65 -0.44 15.03 -15.47
CA GLY A 65 0.86 14.68 -14.87
C GLY A 65 1.92 15.75 -14.57
N ASP A 66 1.64 17.06 -14.58
CA ASP A 66 2.66 18.05 -14.15
C ASP A 66 2.12 19.40 -13.63
N ARG A 67 0.85 19.45 -13.23
CA ARG A 67 0.29 20.65 -12.58
C ARG A 67 0.41 20.51 -11.07
N GLU A 68 1.39 21.22 -10.53
CA GLU A 68 1.51 21.44 -9.10
C GLU A 68 0.18 21.97 -8.52
N GLY A 69 -0.36 21.22 -7.55
CA GLY A 69 -1.63 21.53 -6.90
C GLY A 69 -1.54 22.72 -5.94
N MET A 70 -2.70 23.15 -5.43
CA MET A 70 -2.77 24.29 -4.52
C MET A 70 -2.06 24.02 -3.18
N ILE A 71 -2.10 22.78 -2.69
CA ILE A 71 -1.45 22.39 -1.43
C ILE A 71 0.06 22.58 -1.55
N SER A 72 0.66 22.07 -2.63
CA SER A 72 2.09 22.24 -2.92
C SER A 72 2.49 23.71 -3.00
N LYS A 73 1.69 24.54 -3.68
CA LYS A 73 1.93 25.99 -3.76
C LYS A 73 1.87 26.69 -2.40
N ILE A 74 0.94 26.27 -1.54
CA ILE A 74 0.85 26.79 -0.17
C ILE A 74 2.12 26.43 0.60
N GLN A 75 2.49 25.15 0.61
CA GLN A 75 3.63 24.62 1.36
C GLN A 75 4.98 25.17 0.87
N LYS A 76 5.13 25.46 -0.43
CA LYS A 76 6.32 26.14 -0.98
C LYS A 76 6.36 27.65 -0.71
N GLY A 77 5.34 28.20 -0.05
CA GLY A 77 5.25 29.62 0.28
C GLY A 77 4.89 30.52 -0.90
N GLU A 78 4.33 29.94 -1.98
CA GLU A 78 3.89 30.70 -3.16
C GLU A 78 2.56 31.43 -2.90
N ILE A 79 1.79 30.96 -1.92
CA ILE A 79 0.54 31.59 -1.48
C ILE A 79 0.77 32.41 -0.22
N ALA A 80 0.43 33.69 -0.26
CA ALA A 80 0.59 34.57 0.90
C ALA A 80 -0.33 34.16 2.07
N LEU A 81 0.15 34.36 3.29
CA LEU A 81 -0.66 34.16 4.50
C LEU A 81 -1.92 35.03 4.49
N ASN A 82 -3.00 34.52 5.09
CA ASN A 82 -4.33 35.12 5.13
C ASN A 82 -5.03 35.25 3.77
N THR A 83 -4.58 34.49 2.76
CA THR A 83 -5.26 34.35 1.48
C THR A 83 -6.31 33.27 1.56
N GLU A 84 -7.47 33.50 0.95
CA GLU A 84 -8.48 32.45 0.75
C GLU A 84 -8.02 31.52 -0.37
N VAL A 85 -8.07 30.22 -0.09
CA VAL A 85 -7.65 29.15 -1.00
C VAL A 85 -8.76 28.13 -1.12
N SER A 86 -8.83 27.47 -2.27
CA SER A 86 -9.74 26.36 -2.52
C SER A 86 -9.02 25.27 -3.31
N PHE A 87 -9.30 24.01 -2.95
CA PHE A 87 -8.71 22.83 -3.57
C PHE A 87 -9.49 21.57 -3.25
N ASP A 88 -9.35 20.58 -4.14
CA ASP A 88 -9.78 19.21 -3.95
C ASP A 88 -8.64 18.39 -3.32
N CYS A 89 -8.99 17.49 -2.41
CA CYS A 89 -8.02 16.65 -1.71
C CYS A 89 -8.65 15.35 -1.18
N VAL A 90 -7.78 14.44 -0.77
CA VAL A 90 -8.16 13.21 -0.06
C VAL A 90 -7.73 13.28 1.39
N ILE A 91 -8.60 12.86 2.31
CA ILE A 91 -8.29 12.78 3.74
C ILE A 91 -7.32 11.62 3.98
N THR A 92 -6.11 11.93 4.47
CA THR A 92 -5.08 10.93 4.81
C THR A 92 -5.09 10.56 6.28
N ALA A 93 -5.54 11.47 7.16
CA ALA A 93 -5.75 11.21 8.58
C ALA A 93 -6.74 12.21 9.21
N ILE A 94 -7.37 11.82 10.33
CA ILE A 94 -8.33 12.66 11.05
C ILE A 94 -7.81 12.97 12.45
N VAL A 95 -7.93 14.22 12.89
CA VAL A 95 -7.59 14.65 14.24
C VAL A 95 -8.88 14.89 15.02
N TYR A 96 -9.05 14.16 16.12
CA TYR A 96 -10.24 14.24 16.97
C TYR A 96 -10.00 15.04 18.25
N ALA A 97 -11.05 15.73 18.71
CA ALA A 97 -11.17 16.14 20.10
C ALA A 97 -11.51 14.90 20.94
N GLN A 98 -10.88 14.77 22.10
CA GLN A 98 -11.12 13.67 23.03
C GLN A 98 -11.70 14.15 24.35
N ASP A 99 -12.57 13.34 24.97
CA ASP A 99 -13.03 13.59 26.34
C ASP A 99 -12.01 13.12 27.40
N ASP A 100 -12.35 13.29 28.68
CA ASP A 100 -11.51 12.89 29.82
C ASP A 100 -11.24 11.36 29.86
N ASP A 101 -12.04 10.58 29.13
CA ASP A 101 -11.93 9.12 29.00
C ASP A 101 -11.29 8.72 27.64
N PHE A 102 -10.71 9.69 26.91
CA PHE A 102 -10.05 9.55 25.60
C PHE A 102 -10.95 9.11 24.43
N ASN A 103 -12.27 9.20 24.58
CA ASN A 103 -13.18 8.90 23.48
C ASN A 103 -13.22 10.07 22.50
N ASN A 104 -13.22 9.78 21.21
CA ASN A 104 -13.40 10.81 20.18
C ASN A 104 -14.79 11.45 20.32
N THR A 105 -14.83 12.78 20.34
CA THR A 105 -16.06 13.56 20.58
C THR A 105 -16.46 14.45 19.41
N ALA A 106 -15.47 14.93 18.65
CA ALA A 106 -15.67 15.73 17.45
C ALA A 106 -14.40 15.72 16.60
N ILE A 107 -14.52 16.07 15.33
CA ILE A 107 -13.38 16.31 14.46
C ILE A 107 -12.87 17.75 14.68
N LEU A 108 -11.55 17.88 14.89
CA LEU A 108 -10.83 19.15 14.98
C LEU A 108 -10.16 19.54 13.66
N GLY A 109 -9.77 18.55 12.86
CA GLY A 109 -9.09 18.78 11.59
C GLY A 109 -8.76 17.51 10.85
N PHE A 110 -8.16 17.70 9.69
CA PHE A 110 -7.76 16.65 8.76
C PHE A 110 -6.33 16.89 8.34
N TYR A 111 -5.54 15.83 8.22
CA TYR A 111 -4.43 15.85 7.29
C TYR A 111 -4.97 15.39 5.94
N VAL A 112 -4.63 16.15 4.89
CA VAL A 112 -5.09 15.89 3.53
C VAL A 112 -3.93 15.92 2.57
N SER A 113 -4.06 15.20 1.47
CA SER A 113 -3.11 15.22 0.37
C SER A 113 -3.76 15.69 -0.93
N GLU A 114 -2.95 16.23 -1.83
CA GLU A 114 -3.29 16.31 -3.24
C GLU A 114 -3.71 14.92 -3.77
N LEU A 115 -4.54 14.92 -4.81
CA LEU A 115 -5.03 13.71 -5.47
C LEU A 115 -3.95 13.15 -6.42
N ILE A 116 -2.93 12.54 -5.81
CA ILE A 116 -1.77 11.97 -6.48
C ILE A 116 -1.58 10.51 -6.06
N PRO A 117 -0.99 9.65 -6.91
CA PRO A 117 -0.84 8.23 -6.60
C PRO A 117 0.21 7.94 -5.51
N VAL A 118 1.20 8.82 -5.35
CA VAL A 118 2.28 8.68 -4.36
C VAL A 118 2.48 10.05 -3.72
N ALA A 119 2.61 10.10 -2.40
CA ALA A 119 2.87 11.33 -1.66
C ALA A 119 4.24 11.90 -2.07
N LEU A 120 4.31 13.21 -2.28
CA LEU A 120 5.49 13.92 -2.75
C LEU A 120 5.86 15.03 -1.75
N PRO A 121 7.10 15.55 -1.83
CA PRO A 121 7.43 16.80 -1.16
C PRO A 121 6.35 17.87 -1.36
N TYR A 122 5.88 18.47 -0.27
CA TYR A 122 4.90 19.55 -0.19
C TYR A 122 3.46 19.15 -0.54
N SER A 123 3.15 17.87 -0.75
CA SER A 123 1.82 17.44 -1.22
C SER A 123 0.76 17.33 -0.13
N GLY A 124 1.12 17.54 1.14
CA GLY A 124 0.24 17.41 2.30
C GLY A 124 0.00 18.74 3.02
N ILE A 125 -1.13 18.88 3.70
CA ILE A 125 -1.41 20.04 4.58
C ILE A 125 -2.42 19.70 5.68
N TYR A 126 -2.30 20.36 6.83
CA TYR A 126 -3.31 20.33 7.86
C TYR A 126 -4.48 21.29 7.56
N VAL A 127 -5.70 20.76 7.58
CA VAL A 127 -6.96 21.52 7.49
C VAL A 127 -7.59 21.60 8.88
N PHE A 128 -7.57 22.79 9.48
CA PHE A 128 -8.14 23.04 10.80
C PHE A 128 -9.61 23.48 10.72
N VAL A 129 -10.51 22.70 11.33
CA VAL A 129 -11.95 23.02 11.35
C VAL A 129 -12.30 23.83 12.59
N LYS A 130 -12.67 25.10 12.39
CA LYS A 130 -12.89 26.06 13.50
C LYS A 130 -14.15 25.79 14.29
N ASP A 131 -15.19 25.28 13.63
CA ASP A 131 -16.39 24.75 14.23
C ASP A 131 -16.31 23.22 14.21
N THR A 132 -16.42 22.59 15.36
CA THR A 132 -16.29 21.14 15.50
C THR A 132 -17.26 20.41 14.56
N ALA A 133 -16.75 19.49 13.75
CA ALA A 133 -17.59 18.58 12.98
C ALA A 133 -17.95 17.34 13.82
N GLU A 134 -19.07 16.70 13.52
CA GLU A 134 -19.45 15.44 14.16
C GLU A 134 -18.46 14.33 13.79
N VAL A 135 -18.23 13.37 14.69
CA VAL A 135 -17.19 12.32 14.57
C VAL A 135 -17.32 11.48 13.28
N GLU A 136 -18.55 11.23 12.85
CA GLU A 136 -18.88 10.39 11.68
C GLU A 136 -19.11 11.22 10.40
N ALA A 137 -18.77 12.51 10.40
CA ALA A 137 -19.04 13.38 9.26
C ALA A 137 -18.11 13.09 8.08
N PHE A 138 -16.90 12.60 8.35
CA PHE A 138 -15.84 12.34 7.39
C PHE A 138 -15.01 11.12 7.81
N GLU A 139 -14.46 10.42 6.83
CA GLU A 139 -13.63 9.23 7.00
C GLU A 139 -12.31 9.39 6.23
N ILE A 140 -11.27 8.64 6.63
CA ILE A 140 -10.02 8.56 5.86
C ILE A 140 -10.35 8.00 4.46
N GLY A 141 -9.78 8.58 3.40
CA GLY A 141 -10.08 8.25 2.00
C GLY A 141 -11.26 9.05 1.40
N ASP A 142 -11.93 9.88 2.18
CA ASP A 142 -12.93 10.80 1.63
C ASP A 142 -12.28 11.83 0.70
N HIS A 143 -12.89 11.99 -0.47
CA HIS A 143 -12.58 13.05 -1.42
C HIS A 143 -13.43 14.27 -1.08
N ILE A 144 -12.76 15.35 -0.67
CA ILE A 144 -13.39 16.58 -0.25
C ILE A 144 -12.92 17.77 -1.08
N GLU A 145 -13.82 18.72 -1.30
CA GLU A 145 -13.50 20.08 -1.74
C GLU A 145 -13.45 20.98 -0.51
N VAL A 146 -12.37 21.75 -0.38
CA VAL A 146 -12.14 22.66 0.75
C VAL A 146 -12.05 24.10 0.26
N THR A 147 -12.67 25.02 0.99
CA THR A 147 -12.40 26.46 0.90
C THR A 147 -12.07 27.00 2.29
N GLY A 148 -10.94 27.70 2.42
CA GLY A 148 -10.47 28.19 3.71
C GLY A 148 -9.41 29.28 3.61
N ILE A 149 -8.88 29.69 4.75
CA ILE A 149 -7.85 30.72 4.85
C ILE A 149 -6.51 30.09 5.17
N HIS A 150 -5.50 30.32 4.32
CA HIS A 150 -4.12 29.90 4.58
C HIS A 150 -3.54 30.66 5.79
N LYS A 151 -2.97 29.92 6.75
CA LYS A 151 -2.41 30.42 8.00
C LYS A 151 -1.08 29.73 8.35
N ASP A 152 -0.26 30.46 9.09
CA ASP A 152 0.84 29.92 9.89
C ASP A 152 0.36 29.94 11.35
N TYR A 153 0.43 28.78 12.00
CA TYR A 153 0.01 28.61 13.38
C TYR A 153 1.14 27.95 14.18
N TYR A 154 1.80 28.76 15.01
CA TYR A 154 2.97 28.34 15.78
C TYR A 154 4.07 27.69 14.93
N GLY A 155 4.25 28.16 13.69
CA GLY A 155 5.26 27.65 12.77
C GLY A 155 4.82 26.48 11.91
N SER A 156 3.61 25.94 12.10
CA SER A 156 3.01 24.97 11.17
C SER A 156 2.12 25.65 10.13
N THR A 157 2.15 25.14 8.90
CA THR A 157 1.32 25.62 7.80
C THR A 157 -0.04 24.93 7.83
N GLN A 158 -1.13 25.70 7.79
CA GLN A 158 -2.48 25.13 7.82
C GLN A 158 -3.50 25.94 7.02
N VAL A 159 -4.65 25.32 6.73
CA VAL A 159 -5.82 25.99 6.17
C VAL A 159 -6.96 25.98 7.19
N GLU A 160 -7.38 27.18 7.62
CA GLU A 160 -8.51 27.35 8.52
C GLU A 160 -9.84 27.32 7.76
N VAL A 161 -10.75 26.42 8.15
CA VAL A 161 -12.05 26.21 7.51
C VAL A 161 -13.21 26.23 8.52
N THR A 162 -14.43 26.18 8.01
CA THR A 162 -15.61 25.80 8.81
C THR A 162 -16.30 24.60 8.18
N THR A 163 -17.14 23.88 8.91
CA THR A 163 -17.93 22.75 8.38
C THR A 163 -18.76 23.12 7.15
N ALA A 164 -19.16 24.40 7.03
CA ALA A 164 -19.91 24.92 5.88
C ALA A 164 -19.07 25.12 4.61
N THR A 165 -17.73 25.06 4.70
CA THR A 165 -16.79 25.27 3.58
C THR A 165 -16.01 24.01 3.23
N ILE A 166 -16.52 22.85 3.65
CA ILE A 166 -16.01 21.53 3.31
C ILE A 166 -17.16 20.76 2.66
N THR A 167 -16.92 20.22 1.47
CA THR A 167 -17.91 19.43 0.74
C THR A 167 -17.34 18.04 0.47
N LYS A 168 -17.96 16.98 1.00
CA LYS A 168 -17.66 15.60 0.59
C LYS A 168 -18.22 15.37 -0.82
N ILE A 169 -17.33 15.16 -1.78
CA ILE A 169 -17.66 14.98 -3.20
C ILE A 169 -17.50 13.53 -3.68
N GLY A 170 -16.88 12.67 -2.87
CA GLY A 170 -16.80 11.23 -3.11
C GLY A 170 -15.78 10.53 -2.21
N THR A 171 -15.12 9.53 -2.78
CA THR A 171 -13.94 8.86 -2.22
C THR A 171 -12.80 8.96 -3.23
N ALA A 172 -11.56 8.92 -2.75
CA ALA A 172 -10.37 8.88 -3.60
C ALA A 172 -9.34 7.93 -2.97
N ASP A 173 -8.45 7.41 -3.81
CA ASP A 173 -7.33 6.61 -3.32
C ASP A 173 -6.40 7.49 -2.49
N ILE A 174 -5.94 6.96 -1.36
CA ILE A 174 -4.92 7.60 -0.54
C ILE A 174 -3.59 7.42 -1.28
N PRO A 175 -2.75 8.46 -1.42
CA PRO A 175 -1.44 8.31 -2.03
C PRO A 175 -0.60 7.31 -1.25
N GLU A 176 0.17 6.49 -1.97
CA GLU A 176 1.22 5.69 -1.35
C GLU A 176 2.17 6.59 -0.55
N PRO A 177 2.59 6.22 0.68
CA PRO A 177 3.45 7.07 1.50
C PRO A 177 4.78 7.40 0.81
N ALA A 178 5.30 8.60 1.07
CA ALA A 178 6.64 8.96 0.61
C ALA A 178 7.69 8.18 1.42
N GLU A 179 8.52 7.39 0.74
CA GLU A 179 9.58 6.62 1.39
C GLU A 179 10.74 7.51 1.84
N ILE A 180 11.03 7.48 3.14
CA ILE A 180 12.14 8.21 3.77
C ILE A 180 13.23 7.22 4.17
N ASN A 181 14.27 7.14 3.35
CA ASN A 181 15.39 6.22 3.55
C ASN A 181 16.29 6.56 4.75
N ASP A 182 16.35 7.83 5.13
CA ASP A 182 17.12 8.31 6.28
C ASP A 182 16.21 9.18 7.16
N PRO A 183 15.64 8.63 8.25
CA PRO A 183 14.71 9.38 9.10
C PRO A 183 15.32 10.65 9.70
N SER A 184 16.65 10.75 9.80
CA SER A 184 17.31 11.97 10.30
C SER A 184 17.15 13.18 9.39
N LYS A 185 16.72 12.97 8.14
CA LYS A 185 16.45 14.04 7.17
C LYS A 185 15.14 14.75 7.42
N VAL A 186 14.21 14.13 8.15
CA VAL A 186 12.88 14.68 8.43
C VAL A 186 12.64 14.93 9.93
N SER A 187 13.59 14.58 10.79
CA SER A 187 13.41 14.65 12.24
C SER A 187 13.90 15.96 12.87
N THR A 188 13.41 16.25 14.08
CA THR A 188 14.03 17.21 15.00
C THR A 188 14.64 16.45 16.18
N PRO A 189 15.97 16.38 16.33
CA PRO A 189 16.59 15.67 17.45
C PRO A 189 16.21 16.28 18.80
N PHE A 190 15.85 15.44 19.76
CA PHE A 190 15.57 15.88 21.13
C PHE A 190 16.83 15.86 21.99
N ILE A 191 16.92 16.82 22.91
CA ILE A 191 18.04 17.00 23.82
C ILE A 191 17.56 16.76 25.26
N ASP A 192 18.27 15.90 25.99
CA ASP A 192 18.04 15.70 27.42
C ASP A 192 18.44 16.97 28.21
N ALA A 193 17.44 17.69 28.73
CA ALA A 193 17.63 18.87 29.58
C ALA A 193 17.64 18.51 31.09
N GLY A 194 17.68 17.23 31.43
CA GLY A 194 17.81 16.67 32.78
C GLY A 194 16.48 16.36 33.46
N SER A 195 15.47 17.23 33.35
CA SER A 195 14.11 16.94 33.87
C SER A 195 13.11 16.53 32.79
N GLU A 196 13.35 16.92 31.54
CA GLU A 196 12.49 16.68 30.38
C GLU A 196 13.36 16.64 29.11
N TRP A 197 12.87 15.98 28.07
CA TRP A 197 13.42 16.07 26.72
C TRP A 197 12.85 17.30 26.02
N THR A 198 13.72 18.08 25.38
CA THR A 198 13.32 19.29 24.65
C THR A 198 13.80 19.23 23.20
N PRO A 199 13.02 19.71 22.22
CA PRO A 199 13.48 19.81 20.84
C PRO A 199 14.81 20.57 20.72
N GLY A 200 15.70 20.06 19.88
CA GLY A 200 16.93 20.73 19.50
C GLY A 200 16.68 21.95 18.62
N PRO A 201 17.70 22.79 18.40
CA PRO A 201 17.57 24.01 17.61
C PRO A 201 17.52 23.78 16.09
N ASP A 202 17.88 22.58 15.62
CA ASP A 202 18.03 22.23 14.21
C ASP A 202 17.15 21.01 13.90
N HIS A 203 16.63 20.94 12.67
CA HIS A 203 15.91 19.80 12.12
C HIS A 203 16.59 19.32 10.83
N GLY A 204 16.21 18.13 10.36
CA GLY A 204 16.70 17.56 9.12
C GLY A 204 16.39 18.43 7.89
N GLU A 205 17.22 18.31 6.86
CA GLU A 205 17.19 19.17 5.66
C GLU A 205 15.96 18.98 4.76
N ASP A 206 15.22 17.89 4.95
CA ASP A 206 14.00 17.57 4.21
C ASP A 206 12.74 17.75 5.06
N ALA A 207 12.86 18.07 6.35
CA ALA A 207 11.71 18.10 7.27
C ALA A 207 10.61 19.08 6.82
N ASP A 208 10.96 20.31 6.44
CA ASP A 208 10.01 21.30 5.90
C ASP A 208 9.32 20.81 4.62
N LYS A 209 9.98 19.96 3.83
CA LYS A 209 9.43 19.45 2.57
C LYS A 209 8.33 18.42 2.79
N TYR A 210 8.39 17.74 3.92
CA TYR A 210 7.47 16.66 4.23
C TYR A 210 6.50 17.03 5.34
N GLU A 211 6.46 18.30 5.80
CA GLU A 211 5.45 18.77 6.74
C GLU A 211 4.05 18.43 6.22
N ASP A 212 3.25 17.79 7.07
CA ASP A 212 1.90 17.29 6.83
C ASP A 212 1.77 16.20 5.74
N VAL A 213 2.89 15.67 5.25
CA VAL A 213 2.91 14.62 4.23
C VAL A 213 2.84 13.24 4.89
N LEU A 214 2.11 12.31 4.25
CA LEU A 214 2.13 10.89 4.60
C LEU A 214 3.48 10.28 4.19
N ILE A 215 4.26 9.84 5.16
CA ILE A 215 5.59 9.27 4.98
C ILE A 215 5.68 7.84 5.52
N LYS A 216 6.66 7.09 5.03
CA LYS A 216 7.03 5.77 5.54
C LYS A 216 8.54 5.70 5.76
N VAL A 217 8.96 5.28 6.95
CA VAL A 217 10.35 4.95 7.28
C VAL A 217 10.51 3.45 7.43
N MET A 218 11.64 2.91 6.98
CA MET A 218 11.91 1.47 6.97
C MET A 218 13.03 1.10 7.93
N ASN A 219 12.97 -0.11 8.50
CA ASN A 219 14.00 -0.74 9.32
C ASN A 219 14.50 0.15 10.45
N VAL A 220 13.58 0.58 11.30
CA VAL A 220 13.86 1.50 12.41
C VAL A 220 13.77 0.75 13.74
N GLU A 221 14.51 1.22 14.74
CA GLU A 221 14.44 0.71 16.12
C GLU A 221 14.11 1.85 17.07
N ILE A 222 13.50 1.54 18.21
CA ILE A 222 13.29 2.50 19.29
C ILE A 222 14.64 2.85 19.91
N THR A 223 15.02 4.13 19.82
CA THR A 223 16.28 4.66 20.38
C THR A 223 16.08 5.37 21.72
N ASN A 224 14.84 5.75 22.03
CA ASN A 224 14.47 6.32 23.32
C ASN A 224 13.01 6.01 23.64
N SER A 225 12.80 5.26 24.72
CA SER A 225 11.47 4.78 25.16
C SER A 225 10.49 5.89 25.55
N ASN A 226 10.98 7.09 25.89
CA ASN A 226 10.12 8.14 26.43
C ASN A 226 10.71 9.55 26.27
N LEU A 227 10.18 10.30 25.30
CA LEU A 227 10.43 11.73 25.12
C LEU A 227 9.49 12.62 25.95
N GLY A 228 8.62 12.02 26.76
CA GLY A 228 7.58 12.73 27.51
C GLY A 228 6.29 12.89 26.70
N HIS A 229 5.21 13.24 27.40
CA HIS A 229 3.88 13.45 26.82
C HIS A 229 3.35 12.29 25.94
N GLY A 230 3.85 11.07 26.17
CA GLY A 230 3.47 9.88 25.41
C GLY A 230 4.17 9.73 24.06
N ALA A 231 5.17 10.56 23.75
CA ALA A 231 6.05 10.38 22.59
C ALA A 231 7.26 9.50 22.92
N PHE A 232 7.82 8.84 21.92
CA PHE A 232 9.06 8.07 21.97
C PHE A 232 9.90 8.33 20.71
N GLU A 233 11.15 7.88 20.67
CA GLU A 233 12.07 8.12 19.56
C GLU A 233 12.46 6.82 18.87
N ILE A 234 12.54 6.87 17.54
CA ILE A 234 13.07 5.80 16.69
C ILE A 234 14.32 6.27 15.94
N THR A 235 14.98 5.34 15.23
CA THR A 235 16.17 5.56 14.40
C THR A 235 16.15 6.90 13.68
N GLY A 236 17.28 7.61 13.69
CA GLY A 236 17.41 8.94 13.07
C GLY A 236 16.90 10.10 13.93
N ASN A 237 16.65 9.87 15.22
CA ASN A 237 16.05 10.84 16.14
C ASN A 237 14.62 11.26 15.75
N LEU A 238 13.91 10.42 15.01
CA LEU A 238 12.54 10.70 14.60
C LEU A 238 11.62 10.40 15.79
N ALA A 239 10.99 11.43 16.32
CA ALA A 239 10.01 11.27 17.38
C ALA A 239 8.69 10.75 16.81
N VAL A 240 8.09 9.76 17.47
CA VAL A 240 6.74 9.26 17.21
C VAL A 240 5.77 9.99 18.13
N ASP A 241 4.82 10.72 17.53
CA ASP A 241 3.79 11.49 18.23
C ASP A 241 2.49 10.70 18.35
N LYS A 242 1.71 11.03 19.38
CA LYS A 242 0.44 10.39 19.72
C LYS A 242 -0.80 11.13 19.24
N GLN A 243 -0.63 12.20 18.47
CA GLN A 243 -1.72 13.12 18.13
C GLN A 243 -2.89 12.42 17.40
N ILE A 244 -2.58 11.46 16.53
CA ILE A 244 -3.57 10.76 15.70
C ILE A 244 -3.86 9.39 16.31
N HIS A 245 -2.84 8.54 16.43
CA HIS A 245 -2.90 7.25 17.11
C HIS A 245 -1.93 7.16 18.27
N TYR A 246 -2.33 6.52 19.37
CA TYR A 246 -1.47 6.25 20.51
C TYR A 246 -0.99 4.80 20.46
N TYR A 247 0.30 4.61 20.18
CA TYR A 247 0.91 3.28 20.15
C TYR A 247 0.83 2.58 21.53
N GLU A 248 0.19 1.42 21.60
CA GLU A 248 0.00 0.68 22.86
C GLU A 248 1.05 -0.42 23.10
N GLY A 249 1.88 -0.72 22.09
CA GLY A 249 2.91 -1.75 22.17
C GLY A 249 4.13 -1.42 23.04
N SER A 250 5.12 -2.31 23.02
CA SER A 250 6.34 -2.16 23.82
C SER A 250 7.17 -1.00 23.29
N ARG A 251 7.56 -0.08 24.20
CA ARG A 251 8.42 1.06 23.87
C ARG A 251 9.84 0.88 24.38
N ASP A 252 10.24 -0.35 24.66
CA ASP A 252 11.59 -0.63 25.15
C ASP A 252 12.62 -0.27 24.06
N GLU A 253 13.75 0.32 24.47
CA GLU A 253 14.84 0.63 23.55
C GLU A 253 15.35 -0.66 22.89
N GLY A 254 15.51 -0.62 21.56
CA GLY A 254 15.89 -1.76 20.73
C GLY A 254 14.74 -2.57 20.16
N VAL A 255 13.48 -2.28 20.51
CA VAL A 255 12.33 -2.82 19.74
C VAL A 255 12.45 -2.32 18.30
N GLU A 256 12.42 -3.25 17.34
CA GLU A 256 12.60 -2.96 15.93
C GLU A 256 11.27 -3.03 15.16
N PHE A 257 11.10 -2.12 14.20
CA PHE A 257 10.02 -2.08 13.23
C PHE A 257 10.58 -2.27 11.83
N GLU A 258 9.97 -3.14 11.02
CA GLU A 258 10.21 -3.20 9.59
C GLU A 258 9.82 -1.88 8.94
N SER A 259 8.71 -1.28 9.38
CA SER A 259 8.35 0.07 8.94
C SER A 259 7.46 0.81 9.93
N VAL A 260 7.55 2.15 9.90
CA VAL A 260 6.59 3.03 10.57
C VAL A 260 6.06 4.03 9.54
N THR A 261 4.74 4.07 9.39
CA THR A 261 4.01 4.97 8.49
C THR A 261 3.29 6.05 9.29
N GLY A 262 3.11 7.24 8.74
CA GLY A 262 2.34 8.28 9.43
C GLY A 262 2.50 9.65 8.79
N ILE A 263 1.78 10.62 9.33
CA ILE A 263 1.91 12.01 8.90
C ILE A 263 3.12 12.63 9.57
N LEU A 264 4.03 13.27 8.83
CA LEU A 264 5.09 14.05 9.45
C LEU A 264 4.54 15.42 9.90
N ILE A 265 4.30 15.56 11.18
CA ILE A 265 3.71 16.77 11.78
C ILE A 265 4.80 17.71 12.29
N TYR A 266 4.54 19.01 12.26
CA TYR A 266 5.30 20.01 13.00
C TYR A 266 4.50 20.50 14.21
N ALA A 267 4.95 20.16 15.42
CA ALA A 267 4.29 20.58 16.65
C ALA A 267 5.29 20.79 17.79
N TYR A 268 5.05 21.85 18.58
CA TYR A 268 5.90 22.22 19.72
C TYR A 268 7.39 22.33 19.33
N ASP A 269 7.67 23.05 18.24
CA ASP A 269 9.01 23.27 17.71
C ASP A 269 9.77 22.00 17.28
N ALA A 270 9.05 20.93 16.90
CA ALA A 270 9.65 19.68 16.44
C ALA A 270 8.86 19.01 15.32
N PHE A 271 9.58 18.47 14.34
CA PHE A 271 9.08 17.50 13.38
C PHE A 271 9.02 16.10 13.98
N ARG A 272 7.86 15.44 13.83
CA ARG A 272 7.53 14.15 14.41
C ARG A 272 6.68 13.34 13.44
N ILE A 273 6.79 12.02 13.44
CA ILE A 273 5.84 11.18 12.71
C ILE A 273 4.64 10.88 13.60
N ALA A 274 3.42 11.06 13.09
CA ALA A 274 2.18 10.75 13.77
C ALA A 274 1.47 9.61 13.00
N PRO A 275 1.66 8.36 13.43
CA PRO A 275 0.95 7.20 12.89
C PRO A 275 -0.55 7.36 13.04
N ARG A 276 -1.30 6.83 12.07
CA ARG A 276 -2.75 7.02 11.92
C ARG A 276 -3.55 5.93 12.59
N MET A 277 -2.97 4.74 12.71
CA MET A 277 -3.59 3.52 13.22
C MET A 277 -2.50 2.54 13.68
N GLU A 278 -2.89 1.40 14.27
CA GLU A 278 -1.91 0.42 14.76
C GLU A 278 -1.14 -0.21 13.60
N GLU A 279 -1.82 -0.43 12.47
CA GLU A 279 -1.29 -1.01 11.23
C GLU A 279 -0.20 -0.13 10.56
N ASP A 280 -0.04 1.11 11.01
CA ASP A 280 1.07 1.96 10.60
C ASP A 280 2.40 1.58 11.30
N PHE A 281 2.38 0.71 12.31
CA PHE A 281 3.56 0.09 12.93
C PHE A 281 3.69 -1.35 12.45
N VAL A 282 4.69 -1.63 11.63
CA VAL A 282 5.02 -2.98 11.20
C VAL A 282 6.24 -3.43 11.99
N ASP A 283 6.03 -4.28 13.00
CA ASP A 283 7.10 -4.85 13.82
C ASP A 283 8.11 -5.62 12.95
N LYS A 284 9.39 -5.56 13.30
CA LYS A 284 10.41 -6.38 12.65
C LYS A 284 10.43 -7.72 13.38
N SER A 285 10.13 -8.81 12.68
CA SER A 285 10.15 -10.14 13.31
C SER A 285 11.55 -10.43 13.86
N GLU A 286 11.64 -10.60 15.18
CA GLU A 286 12.79 -11.27 15.77
C GLU A 286 12.71 -12.74 15.37
N ASP A 287 13.75 -13.23 14.72
CA ASP A 287 13.97 -14.64 14.33
C ASP A 287 14.20 -15.51 15.59
N ASN A 288 13.26 -15.45 16.55
CA ASN A 288 13.22 -16.25 17.75
C ASN A 288 12.12 -17.30 17.55
N ASP A 289 12.56 -18.52 17.22
CA ASP A 289 11.96 -19.75 17.74
C ASP A 289 11.50 -19.46 19.18
N ASP A 290 10.18 -19.34 19.40
CA ASP A 290 9.45 -19.65 20.65
C ASP A 290 8.04 -19.02 20.62
N ASP A 291 7.07 -19.80 20.10
CA ASP A 291 5.63 -19.87 20.42
C ASP A 291 4.71 -18.62 20.46
N GLU A 292 3.63 -18.76 19.68
CA GLU A 292 2.23 -18.31 19.92
C GLU A 292 1.96 -16.80 20.03
N ASP A 293 1.58 -16.16 18.92
CA ASP A 293 0.19 -15.74 18.69
C ASP A 293 -0.02 -15.26 17.25
N ASN A 294 -1.16 -15.68 16.66
CA ASN A 294 -1.64 -15.25 15.36
C ASN A 294 -1.87 -13.73 15.35
N ASP A 295 -1.16 -13.02 14.48
CA ASP A 295 -1.74 -11.87 13.79
C ASP A 295 -1.36 -11.88 12.30
N ASP A 296 -2.38 -11.67 11.48
CA ASP A 296 -2.51 -12.00 10.06
C ASP A 296 -1.91 -10.90 9.16
N ASP A 297 -0.59 -10.74 9.15
CA ASP A 297 0.08 -10.12 8.00
C ASP A 297 1.15 -11.05 7.46
N ALA A 298 0.93 -11.53 6.24
CA ALA A 298 1.83 -12.48 5.64
C ALA A 298 3.17 -11.85 5.29
N GLU A 299 4.25 -12.46 5.76
CA GLU A 299 5.59 -11.96 5.46
C GLU A 299 5.87 -11.94 3.94
N PRO A 300 6.46 -10.85 3.40
CA PRO A 300 6.94 -10.84 2.03
C PRO A 300 8.04 -11.90 1.83
N GLY A 301 8.05 -12.55 0.67
CA GLY A 301 9.07 -13.57 0.35
C GLY A 301 8.77 -14.99 0.85
N VAL A 302 7.66 -15.26 1.53
CA VAL A 302 7.34 -16.61 2.04
C VAL A 302 7.20 -17.63 0.90
N ILE A 303 6.61 -17.23 -0.23
CA ILE A 303 6.50 -18.10 -1.40
C ILE A 303 7.89 -18.48 -1.90
N GLU A 304 8.80 -17.51 -2.04
CA GLU A 304 10.19 -17.75 -2.42
C GLU A 304 10.91 -18.68 -1.42
N LYS A 305 10.74 -18.46 -0.10
CA LYS A 305 11.30 -19.32 0.95
C LYS A 305 10.78 -20.76 0.85
N ILE A 306 9.48 -20.98 0.63
CA ILE A 306 8.90 -22.31 0.38
C ILE A 306 9.58 -22.94 -0.83
N ARG A 307 9.60 -22.21 -1.95
CA ARG A 307 10.06 -22.69 -3.25
C ARG A 307 11.57 -22.96 -3.31
N LYS A 308 12.37 -22.33 -2.44
CA LYS A 308 13.81 -22.64 -2.24
C LYS A 308 14.08 -23.77 -1.25
N GLY A 309 13.04 -24.31 -0.60
CA GLY A 309 13.17 -25.35 0.42
C GLY A 309 13.68 -24.84 1.76
N GLU A 310 13.53 -23.54 2.02
CA GLU A 310 13.88 -22.90 3.29
C GLU A 310 12.79 -23.14 4.35
N ILE A 311 11.55 -23.39 3.91
CA ILE A 311 10.44 -23.82 4.76
C ILE A 311 10.24 -25.34 4.64
N SER A 312 10.12 -26.01 5.78
CA SER A 312 9.94 -27.47 5.84
C SER A 312 8.52 -27.89 5.47
N GLU A 313 8.38 -29.02 4.78
CA GLU A 313 7.07 -29.61 4.48
C GLU A 313 6.25 -29.80 5.77
N ASN A 314 4.95 -29.50 5.71
CA ASN A 314 3.98 -29.52 6.81
C ASN A 314 4.00 -28.32 7.76
N SER A 315 4.89 -27.35 7.55
CA SER A 315 4.84 -26.07 8.26
C SER A 315 3.54 -25.31 7.96
N ASP A 316 3.01 -24.66 8.99
CA ASP A 316 1.99 -23.62 8.83
C ASP A 316 2.67 -22.39 8.20
N VAL A 317 2.00 -21.77 7.22
CA VAL A 317 2.48 -20.61 6.48
C VAL A 317 1.34 -19.63 6.25
N SER A 318 1.66 -18.34 6.25
CA SER A 318 0.78 -17.26 5.81
C SER A 318 1.44 -16.53 4.64
N VAL A 319 0.71 -16.29 3.56
CA VAL A 319 1.22 -15.63 2.34
C VAL A 319 0.27 -14.54 1.85
N GLY A 320 0.86 -13.38 1.53
CA GLY A 320 0.20 -12.23 0.93
C GLY A 320 0.54 -12.23 -0.54
N ALA A 321 -0.45 -12.39 -1.39
CA ALA A 321 -0.22 -12.75 -2.78
C ALA A 321 -1.30 -12.20 -3.71
N VAL A 322 -0.96 -12.11 -4.99
CA VAL A 322 -1.90 -11.77 -6.06
C VAL A 322 -2.29 -13.02 -6.82
N ILE A 323 -3.59 -13.22 -7.07
CA ILE A 323 -4.08 -14.35 -7.86
C ILE A 323 -3.68 -14.15 -9.32
N THR A 324 -2.87 -15.08 -9.85
CA THR A 324 -2.41 -15.07 -11.24
C THR A 324 -3.14 -16.08 -12.12
N GLY A 325 -3.81 -17.07 -11.55
CA GLY A 325 -4.64 -18.04 -12.26
C GLY A 325 -5.63 -18.77 -11.35
N ILE A 326 -6.77 -19.22 -11.89
CA ILE A 326 -7.82 -19.90 -11.10
C ILE A 326 -8.10 -21.28 -11.67
N VAL A 327 -8.09 -22.29 -10.81
CA VAL A 327 -8.44 -23.67 -11.14
C VAL A 327 -9.83 -23.98 -10.61
N TYR A 328 -10.73 -24.41 -11.50
CA TYR A 328 -12.12 -24.72 -11.14
C TYR A 328 -12.37 -26.23 -11.07
N ASN A 329 -13.24 -26.64 -10.15
CA ASN A 329 -13.93 -27.92 -10.28
C ASN A 329 -14.96 -27.83 -11.41
N GLN A 330 -15.09 -28.91 -12.17
CA GLN A 330 -16.01 -28.99 -13.31
C GLN A 330 -17.05 -30.09 -13.12
N ASP A 331 -18.25 -29.87 -13.65
CA ASP A 331 -19.27 -30.93 -13.76
C ASP A 331 -18.98 -31.88 -14.94
N ALA A 332 -19.85 -32.88 -15.14
CA ALA A 332 -19.72 -33.84 -16.25
C ALA A 332 -19.89 -33.21 -17.64
N GLN A 333 -20.27 -31.93 -17.71
CA GLN A 333 -20.44 -31.12 -18.90
C GLN A 333 -19.35 -30.04 -19.02
N PHE A 334 -18.32 -30.09 -18.18
CA PHE A 334 -17.19 -29.15 -18.13
C PHE A 334 -17.54 -27.72 -17.69
N ASN A 335 -18.73 -27.50 -17.12
CA ASN A 335 -19.07 -26.19 -16.56
C ASN A 335 -18.35 -26.01 -15.21
N LYS A 336 -17.87 -24.79 -14.94
CA LYS A 336 -17.29 -24.40 -13.65
C LYS A 336 -18.34 -24.52 -12.54
N THR A 337 -18.01 -25.18 -11.44
CA THR A 337 -18.94 -25.44 -10.32
C THR A 337 -18.51 -24.82 -9.00
N SER A 338 -17.20 -24.79 -8.74
CA SER A 338 -16.57 -24.18 -7.58
C SER A 338 -15.10 -23.94 -7.91
N ILE A 339 -14.45 -23.10 -7.11
CA ILE A 339 -13.01 -22.97 -7.16
C ILE A 339 -12.38 -24.17 -6.45
N LYS A 340 -11.38 -24.78 -7.09
CA LYS A 340 -10.54 -25.86 -6.55
C LYS A 340 -9.24 -25.30 -5.95
N GLY A 341 -8.72 -24.21 -6.51
CA GLY A 341 -7.49 -23.58 -6.08
C GLY A 341 -7.09 -22.43 -6.98
N PHE A 342 -5.97 -21.81 -6.64
CA PHE A 342 -5.41 -20.65 -7.33
C PHE A 342 -3.93 -20.87 -7.58
N TYR A 343 -3.43 -20.28 -8.65
CA TYR A 343 -2.02 -19.92 -8.72
C TYR A 343 -1.90 -18.49 -8.24
N VAL A 344 -0.96 -18.26 -7.34
CA VAL A 344 -0.68 -16.94 -6.77
C VAL A 344 0.78 -16.59 -6.97
N SER A 345 1.07 -15.30 -7.04
CA SER A 345 2.44 -14.77 -7.07
C SER A 345 2.66 -13.84 -5.89
N GLU A 346 3.92 -13.70 -5.48
CA GLU A 346 4.34 -12.57 -4.65
C GLU A 346 3.94 -11.24 -5.29
N LEU A 347 3.79 -10.22 -4.44
CA LEU A 347 3.41 -8.86 -4.82
C LEU A 347 4.60 -8.12 -5.45
N ILE A 348 4.94 -8.51 -6.68
CA ILE A 348 6.08 -8.00 -7.45
C ILE A 348 5.62 -7.51 -8.82
N PRO A 349 6.32 -6.54 -9.44
CA PRO A 349 5.92 -6.02 -10.75
C PRO A 349 6.18 -6.99 -11.91
N VAL A 350 7.18 -7.87 -11.79
CA VAL A 350 7.56 -8.84 -12.82
C VAL A 350 7.77 -10.19 -12.17
N ALA A 351 7.10 -11.24 -12.70
CA ALA A 351 7.26 -12.60 -12.22
C ALA A 351 8.72 -13.06 -12.34
N ALA A 352 9.21 -13.75 -11.32
CA ALA A 352 10.62 -14.15 -11.22
C ALA A 352 10.73 -15.62 -10.77
N PRO A 353 11.93 -16.22 -10.83
CA PRO A 353 12.14 -17.55 -10.27
C PRO A 353 11.67 -17.64 -8.81
N TYR A 354 10.96 -18.73 -8.49
CA TYR A 354 10.49 -19.10 -7.15
C TYR A 354 9.37 -18.21 -6.57
N THR A 355 8.79 -17.28 -7.34
CA THR A 355 7.81 -16.32 -6.81
C THR A 355 6.35 -16.75 -6.94
N GLY A 356 6.09 -17.98 -7.42
CA GLY A 356 4.75 -18.52 -7.63
C GLY A 356 4.49 -19.79 -6.83
N ILE A 357 3.26 -20.00 -6.39
CA ILE A 357 2.82 -21.24 -5.74
C ILE A 357 1.36 -21.55 -6.03
N TYR A 358 1.01 -22.84 -5.99
CA TYR A 358 -0.37 -23.29 -6.05
C TYR A 358 -1.01 -23.30 -4.65
N VAL A 359 -2.18 -22.69 -4.52
CA VAL A 359 -3.02 -22.72 -3.32
C VAL A 359 -4.16 -23.70 -3.55
N PHE A 360 -4.13 -24.83 -2.84
CA PHE A 360 -5.21 -25.82 -2.86
C PHE A 360 -6.26 -25.51 -1.80
N VAL A 361 -7.51 -25.30 -2.23
CA VAL A 361 -8.61 -24.99 -1.31
C VAL A 361 -9.36 -26.26 -0.94
N ASN A 362 -9.22 -26.69 0.31
CA ASN A 362 -9.91 -27.82 0.89
C ASN A 362 -11.34 -27.42 1.31
N GLY A 363 -12.25 -27.55 0.35
CA GLY A 363 -13.63 -27.08 0.46
C GLY A 363 -14.00 -26.28 -0.77
N ALA A 364 -15.28 -26.26 -1.15
CA ALA A 364 -15.71 -25.54 -2.34
C ALA A 364 -15.91 -24.05 -2.01
N ALA A 365 -15.04 -23.18 -2.54
CA ALA A 365 -15.33 -21.75 -2.63
C ALA A 365 -16.25 -21.47 -3.84
N GLY A 366 -17.10 -20.44 -3.72
CA GLY A 366 -18.01 -20.03 -4.81
C GLY A 366 -17.24 -19.61 -6.05
N VAL A 367 -17.79 -19.82 -7.25
CA VAL A 367 -17.11 -19.51 -8.52
C VAL A 367 -16.79 -18.04 -8.73
N ASP A 368 -17.57 -17.15 -8.10
CA ASP A 368 -17.43 -15.69 -8.18
C ASP A 368 -16.77 -15.11 -6.91
N ALA A 369 -16.18 -15.96 -6.05
CA ALA A 369 -15.60 -15.51 -4.78
C ALA A 369 -14.27 -14.77 -4.96
N TYR A 370 -13.54 -15.10 -6.03
CA TYR A 370 -12.19 -14.58 -6.29
C TYR A 370 -11.95 -14.48 -7.80
N GLU A 371 -11.16 -13.49 -8.21
CA GLU A 371 -10.76 -13.23 -9.60
C GLU A 371 -9.24 -13.05 -9.74
N ILE A 372 -8.73 -13.18 -10.97
CA ILE A 372 -7.32 -12.88 -11.27
C ILE A 372 -7.08 -11.39 -10.99
N GLY A 373 -5.99 -11.06 -10.30
CA GLY A 373 -5.68 -9.70 -9.84
C GLY A 373 -6.18 -9.40 -8.42
N ASP A 374 -6.93 -10.30 -7.78
CA ASP A 374 -7.26 -10.14 -6.36
C ASP A 374 -6.00 -10.28 -5.51
N ARG A 375 -5.82 -9.32 -4.59
CA ARG A 375 -4.85 -9.44 -3.49
C ARG A 375 -5.50 -10.23 -2.37
N VAL A 376 -4.88 -11.32 -1.99
CA VAL A 376 -5.35 -12.24 -0.96
C VAL A 376 -4.28 -12.47 0.09
N GLU A 377 -4.72 -12.57 1.34
CA GLU A 377 -3.95 -13.15 2.44
C GLU A 377 -4.42 -14.61 2.60
N VAL A 378 -3.47 -15.54 2.63
CA VAL A 378 -3.74 -16.98 2.64
C VAL A 378 -2.96 -17.64 3.77
N SER A 379 -3.68 -18.20 4.73
CA SER A 379 -3.12 -19.03 5.80
C SER A 379 -3.37 -20.51 5.50
N GLY A 380 -2.36 -21.37 5.66
CA GLY A 380 -2.48 -22.79 5.37
C GLY A 380 -1.25 -23.61 5.73
N LYS A 381 -1.19 -24.85 5.23
CA LYS A 381 -0.04 -25.74 5.40
C LYS A 381 0.71 -25.92 4.09
N TYR A 382 2.01 -25.70 4.11
CA TYR A 382 2.87 -26.08 2.99
C TYR A 382 2.93 -27.62 2.86
N LYS A 383 2.72 -28.12 1.63
CA LYS A 383 2.71 -29.53 1.27
C LYS A 383 3.44 -29.77 -0.05
N GLU A 384 4.11 -30.91 -0.10
CA GLU A 384 4.57 -31.52 -1.34
C GLU A 384 3.53 -32.55 -1.80
N TYR A 385 2.84 -32.26 -2.91
CA TYR A 385 1.76 -33.08 -3.42
C TYR A 385 2.11 -33.66 -4.79
N TYR A 386 2.47 -34.96 -4.80
CA TYR A 386 2.99 -35.65 -5.99
C TYR A 386 4.16 -34.92 -6.66
N GLY A 387 5.01 -34.26 -5.87
CA GLY A 387 6.19 -33.51 -6.34
C GLY A 387 5.90 -32.09 -6.80
N SER A 388 4.70 -31.56 -6.56
CA SER A 388 4.41 -30.12 -6.70
C SER A 388 4.30 -29.46 -5.33
N SER A 389 4.89 -28.28 -5.17
CA SER A 389 4.73 -27.49 -3.95
C SER A 389 3.39 -26.77 -3.96
N GLN A 390 2.64 -26.91 -2.87
CA GLN A 390 1.36 -26.23 -2.70
C GLN A 390 1.12 -25.79 -1.25
N ILE A 391 0.25 -24.80 -1.08
CA ILE A 391 -0.33 -24.46 0.21
C ILE A 391 -1.72 -25.09 0.28
N GLU A 392 -1.95 -26.01 1.21
CA GLU A 392 -3.27 -26.54 1.52
C GLU A 392 -3.97 -25.63 2.55
N THR A 393 -5.11 -25.05 2.16
CA THR A 393 -5.88 -24.11 2.99
C THR A 393 -7.38 -24.45 2.94
N THR A 394 -8.24 -23.74 3.65
CA THR A 394 -9.70 -23.79 3.49
C THR A 394 -10.23 -22.43 3.05
N SER A 395 -11.46 -22.38 2.52
CA SER A 395 -12.02 -21.11 2.04
C SER A 395 -12.21 -20.05 3.12
N SER A 396 -12.21 -20.42 4.41
CA SER A 396 -12.28 -19.47 5.53
C SER A 396 -10.94 -18.88 5.92
N ASP A 397 -9.84 -19.46 5.45
CA ASP A 397 -8.47 -19.04 5.78
C ASP A 397 -7.84 -18.28 4.59
N ILE A 398 -8.70 -17.75 3.71
CA ILE A 398 -8.35 -16.89 2.60
C ILE A 398 -9.17 -15.61 2.75
N THR A 399 -8.49 -14.48 2.80
CA THR A 399 -9.11 -13.16 2.89
C THR A 399 -8.72 -12.33 1.68
N LYS A 400 -9.70 -11.86 0.89
CA LYS A 400 -9.46 -10.84 -0.12
C LYS A 400 -9.27 -9.49 0.58
N VAL A 401 -8.08 -8.93 0.47
CA VAL A 401 -7.70 -7.65 1.11
C VAL A 401 -7.65 -6.49 0.11
N GLY A 402 -7.81 -6.77 -1.19
CA GLY A 402 -7.88 -5.73 -2.22
C GLY A 402 -7.64 -6.29 -3.62
N THR A 403 -7.05 -5.45 -4.47
CA THR A 403 -6.56 -5.80 -5.81
C THR A 403 -5.08 -5.46 -5.92
N TYR A 404 -4.38 -6.15 -6.80
CA TYR A 404 -2.99 -5.87 -7.14
C TYR A 404 -2.76 -6.19 -8.62
N ASP A 405 -1.85 -5.47 -9.27
CA ASP A 405 -1.53 -5.73 -10.67
C ASP A 405 -0.92 -7.13 -10.82
N VAL A 406 -1.44 -7.91 -11.76
CA VAL A 406 -0.84 -9.20 -12.09
C VAL A 406 0.58 -8.94 -12.60
N PRO A 407 1.62 -9.60 -12.03
CA PRO A 407 2.99 -9.36 -12.44
C PRO A 407 3.18 -9.58 -13.94
N GLU A 408 4.03 -8.78 -14.57
CA GLU A 408 4.44 -9.05 -15.95
C GLU A 408 5.04 -10.46 -16.03
N PRO A 409 4.66 -11.30 -17.02
CA PRO A 409 5.15 -12.67 -17.09
C PRO A 409 6.67 -12.75 -17.23
N ALA A 410 7.28 -13.74 -16.58
CA ALA A 410 8.70 -14.01 -16.75
C ALA A 410 9.00 -14.46 -18.20
N GLY A 411 9.86 -13.73 -18.90
CA GLY A 411 10.28 -14.06 -20.26
C GLY A 411 11.15 -15.32 -20.29
N ILE A 412 10.76 -16.30 -21.10
CA ILE A 412 11.49 -17.56 -21.31
C ILE A 412 12.05 -17.61 -22.73
N ASP A 413 13.37 -17.42 -22.85
CA ASP A 413 14.07 -17.40 -24.14
C ASP A 413 14.22 -18.80 -24.77
N ASP A 414 14.44 -19.82 -23.93
CA ASP A 414 14.59 -21.22 -24.37
C ASP A 414 13.58 -22.11 -23.60
N PRO A 415 12.42 -22.43 -24.20
CA PRO A 415 11.39 -23.23 -23.55
C PRO A 415 11.87 -24.63 -23.15
N SER A 416 12.94 -25.15 -23.78
CA SER A 416 13.50 -26.47 -23.43
C SER A 416 14.13 -26.50 -22.03
N LYS A 417 14.44 -25.34 -21.46
CA LYS A 417 14.97 -25.19 -20.09
C LYS A 417 13.90 -25.39 -19.02
N ILE A 418 12.63 -25.26 -19.35
CA ILE A 418 11.52 -25.39 -18.40
C ILE A 418 10.60 -26.59 -18.70
N ALA A 419 10.75 -27.21 -19.87
CA ALA A 419 9.86 -28.28 -20.32
C ALA A 419 10.26 -29.66 -19.78
N THR A 420 9.27 -30.54 -19.63
CA THR A 420 9.48 -32.01 -19.60
C THR A 420 9.18 -32.56 -21.00
N PRO A 421 10.19 -33.04 -21.76
CA PRO A 421 9.96 -33.63 -23.07
C PRO A 421 9.10 -34.89 -22.97
N PHE A 422 8.12 -35.03 -23.86
CA PHE A 422 7.31 -36.24 -23.96
C PHE A 422 7.95 -37.25 -24.90
N VAL A 423 7.79 -38.53 -24.59
CA VAL A 423 8.29 -39.65 -25.38
C VAL A 423 7.11 -40.52 -25.79
N GLU A 424 7.07 -40.91 -27.06
CA GLU A 424 6.05 -41.84 -27.56
C GLU A 424 6.37 -43.27 -27.09
N ASP A 425 5.50 -43.86 -26.28
CA ASP A 425 5.54 -45.28 -25.90
C ASP A 425 4.42 -46.04 -26.61
N GLY A 426 4.73 -46.50 -27.83
CA GLY A 426 3.83 -47.31 -28.65
C GLY A 426 2.69 -46.50 -29.29
N SER A 427 1.65 -46.17 -28.52
CA SER A 427 0.48 -45.41 -29.00
C SER A 427 0.07 -44.26 -28.09
N GLU A 428 0.82 -43.99 -27.03
CA GLU A 428 0.56 -42.92 -26.07
C GLU A 428 1.83 -42.11 -25.85
N TRP A 429 1.67 -40.80 -25.62
CA TRP A 429 2.77 -39.93 -25.22
C TRP A 429 2.84 -39.90 -23.70
N THR A 430 4.04 -40.16 -23.16
CA THR A 430 4.29 -40.11 -21.71
C THR A 430 5.42 -39.15 -21.40
N PRO A 431 5.42 -38.51 -20.22
CA PRO A 431 6.55 -37.69 -19.78
C PRO A 431 7.86 -38.48 -19.79
N GLY A 432 8.90 -37.87 -20.34
CA GLY A 432 10.27 -38.39 -20.25
C GLY A 432 10.80 -38.36 -18.81
N PRO A 433 11.92 -39.06 -18.55
CA PRO A 433 12.49 -39.14 -17.20
C PRO A 433 13.20 -37.85 -16.74
N ASP A 434 13.47 -36.93 -17.66
CA ASP A 434 14.23 -35.70 -17.41
C ASP A 434 13.37 -34.47 -17.73
N HIS A 435 13.63 -33.37 -17.04
CA HIS A 435 13.07 -32.05 -17.33
C HIS A 435 14.20 -31.02 -17.47
N GLY A 436 13.88 -29.85 -18.04
CA GLY A 436 14.84 -28.78 -18.18
C GLY A 436 15.39 -28.28 -16.84
N GLU A 437 16.60 -27.71 -16.86
CA GLU A 437 17.35 -27.29 -15.66
C GLU A 437 16.70 -26.13 -14.89
N ASP A 438 15.78 -25.42 -15.52
CA ASP A 438 15.08 -24.24 -15.00
C ASP A 438 13.61 -24.52 -14.66
N SER A 439 13.13 -25.75 -14.82
CA SER A 439 11.71 -26.06 -14.63
C SER A 439 11.25 -25.86 -13.19
N GLU A 440 12.02 -26.36 -12.22
CA GLU A 440 11.75 -26.24 -10.78
C GLU A 440 11.66 -24.78 -10.33
N LYS A 441 12.55 -23.92 -10.85
CA LYS A 441 12.56 -22.51 -10.43
C LYS A 441 11.37 -21.72 -10.97
N TYR A 442 10.67 -22.22 -12.00
CA TYR A 442 9.52 -21.55 -12.58
C TYR A 442 8.19 -22.25 -12.30
N GLU A 443 8.16 -23.35 -11.54
CA GLU A 443 6.90 -23.98 -11.17
C GLU A 443 5.96 -22.98 -10.48
N SER A 444 4.69 -23.01 -10.87
CA SER A 444 3.62 -22.11 -10.45
C SER A 444 3.84 -20.62 -10.81
N VAL A 445 4.89 -20.29 -11.58
CA VAL A 445 5.19 -18.92 -12.01
C VAL A 445 4.46 -18.60 -13.33
N LEU A 446 3.97 -17.36 -13.45
CA LEU A 446 3.45 -16.83 -14.71
C LEU A 446 4.61 -16.54 -15.67
N ILE A 447 4.64 -17.25 -16.80
CA ILE A 447 5.70 -17.19 -17.80
C ILE A 447 5.17 -16.77 -19.16
N LYS A 448 6.06 -16.29 -20.03
CA LYS A 448 5.80 -16.00 -21.43
C LYS A 448 6.91 -16.55 -22.32
N VAL A 449 6.51 -17.33 -23.31
CA VAL A 449 7.38 -17.81 -24.39
C VAL A 449 7.05 -17.01 -25.65
N ASN A 450 8.06 -16.47 -26.32
CA ASN A 450 7.90 -15.78 -27.60
C ASN A 450 8.28 -16.69 -28.77
N ASP A 451 7.74 -16.41 -29.96
CA ASP A 451 8.08 -17.09 -31.22
C ASP A 451 8.01 -18.64 -31.13
N ALA A 452 6.86 -19.14 -30.65
CA ALA A 452 6.60 -20.56 -30.50
C ALA A 452 5.88 -21.15 -31.71
N GLU A 453 6.17 -22.40 -32.05
CA GLU A 453 5.54 -23.16 -33.12
C GLU A 453 5.00 -24.47 -32.54
N ILE A 454 3.83 -24.93 -32.98
CA ILE A 454 3.32 -26.27 -32.62
C ILE A 454 4.20 -27.34 -33.27
N THR A 455 4.87 -28.15 -32.44
CA THR A 455 5.75 -29.25 -32.86
C THR A 455 5.09 -30.63 -32.77
N ASN A 456 4.03 -30.76 -31.96
CA ASN A 456 3.20 -31.95 -31.90
C ASN A 456 1.76 -31.58 -31.57
N SER A 457 0.85 -31.91 -32.48
CA SER A 457 -0.58 -31.56 -32.40
C SER A 457 -1.34 -32.22 -31.24
N ASN A 458 -0.84 -33.33 -30.68
CA ASN A 458 -1.58 -34.10 -29.69
C ASN A 458 -0.68 -34.97 -28.81
N LEU A 459 -0.44 -34.52 -27.58
CA LEU A 459 0.21 -35.29 -26.52
C LEU A 459 -0.79 -36.14 -25.70
N GLY A 460 -2.06 -36.21 -26.13
CA GLY A 460 -3.13 -36.87 -25.39
C GLY A 460 -3.77 -35.96 -24.36
N HIS A 461 -4.94 -36.37 -23.86
CA HIS A 461 -5.73 -35.67 -22.84
C HIS A 461 -6.06 -34.20 -23.16
N GLY A 462 -5.90 -33.75 -24.40
CA GLY A 462 -6.12 -32.36 -24.83
C GLY A 462 -4.90 -31.46 -24.68
N ALA A 463 -3.72 -32.00 -24.37
CA ALA A 463 -2.44 -31.30 -24.43
C ALA A 463 -1.82 -31.40 -25.83
N PHE A 464 -0.97 -30.43 -26.17
CA PHE A 464 -0.17 -30.38 -27.40
C PHE A 464 1.22 -29.81 -27.08
N GLU A 465 2.16 -29.89 -28.01
CA GLU A 465 3.56 -29.45 -27.81
C GLU A 465 3.89 -28.25 -28.67
N ILE A 466 4.65 -27.31 -28.12
CA ILE A 466 5.27 -26.19 -28.83
C ILE A 466 6.80 -26.24 -28.77
N THR A 467 7.46 -25.33 -29.50
CA THR A 467 8.92 -25.13 -29.53
C THR A 467 9.59 -25.38 -28.18
N GLY A 468 10.68 -26.15 -28.20
CA GLY A 468 11.43 -26.53 -27.00
C GLY A 468 10.88 -27.76 -26.27
N ASN A 469 9.94 -28.49 -26.86
CA ASN A 469 9.21 -29.62 -26.25
C ASN A 469 8.32 -29.20 -25.07
N LEU A 470 7.92 -27.92 -25.02
CA LEU A 470 7.04 -27.43 -23.96
C LEU A 470 5.61 -27.86 -24.24
N ALA A 471 5.05 -28.69 -23.36
CA ALA A 471 3.66 -29.08 -23.46
C ALA A 471 2.73 -27.93 -22.98
N VAL A 472 1.68 -27.67 -23.74
CA VAL A 472 0.58 -26.77 -23.37
C VAL A 472 -0.54 -27.61 -22.74
N ASP A 473 -0.83 -27.36 -21.46
CA ASP A 473 -1.87 -28.02 -20.70
C ASP A 473 -3.19 -27.24 -20.76
N LYS A 474 -4.29 -27.96 -20.53
CA LYS A 474 -5.66 -27.43 -20.55
C LYS A 474 -6.24 -27.16 -19.16
N GLN A 475 -5.44 -27.29 -18.10
CA GLN A 475 -5.91 -27.25 -16.71
C GLN A 475 -6.68 -25.96 -16.39
N ILE A 476 -6.22 -24.81 -16.88
CA ILE A 476 -6.85 -23.50 -16.63
C ILE A 476 -7.73 -23.11 -17.82
N HIS A 477 -7.15 -23.01 -19.02
CA HIS A 477 -7.88 -22.74 -20.25
C HIS A 477 -7.59 -23.78 -21.34
N TYR A 478 -8.62 -24.14 -22.11
CA TYR A 478 -8.49 -25.07 -23.23
C TYR A 478 -8.39 -24.28 -24.53
N TYR A 479 -7.26 -24.42 -25.24
CA TYR A 479 -7.08 -23.78 -26.54
C TYR A 479 -8.03 -24.33 -27.60
N GLU A 480 -8.88 -23.48 -28.17
CA GLU A 480 -9.88 -23.86 -29.18
C GLU A 480 -9.40 -23.71 -30.64
N GLY A 481 -8.25 -23.06 -30.85
CA GLY A 481 -7.69 -22.82 -32.18
C GLY A 481 -7.11 -24.06 -32.87
N SER A 482 -6.59 -23.87 -34.09
CA SER A 482 -5.94 -24.97 -34.83
C SER A 482 -4.68 -25.43 -34.11
N ARG A 483 -4.54 -26.75 -33.97
CA ARG A 483 -3.38 -27.42 -33.38
C ARG A 483 -2.53 -28.13 -34.44
N ASP A 484 -2.70 -27.77 -35.71
CA ASP A 484 -1.87 -28.33 -36.78
C ASP A 484 -0.40 -28.00 -36.52
N GLU A 485 0.49 -28.96 -36.74
CA GLU A 485 1.94 -28.73 -36.66
C GLU A 485 2.35 -27.61 -37.63
N GLY A 486 3.19 -26.69 -37.16
CA GLY A 486 3.58 -25.50 -37.91
C GLY A 486 2.72 -24.26 -37.70
N VAL A 487 1.66 -24.32 -36.88
CA VAL A 487 0.99 -23.10 -36.40
C VAL A 487 1.96 -22.33 -35.50
N GLU A 488 2.20 -21.06 -35.83
CA GLU A 488 3.10 -20.17 -35.09
C GLU A 488 2.32 -19.22 -34.16
N PHE A 489 2.89 -18.95 -32.99
CA PHE A 489 2.46 -17.96 -32.02
C PHE A 489 3.54 -16.88 -31.91
N GLU A 490 3.13 -15.60 -31.91
CA GLU A 490 3.99 -14.49 -31.47
C GLU A 490 4.38 -14.69 -30.00
N SER A 491 3.41 -15.11 -29.17
CA SER A 491 3.70 -15.53 -27.80
C SER A 491 2.63 -16.45 -27.22
N VAL A 492 3.05 -17.30 -26.28
CA VAL A 492 2.18 -18.07 -25.40
C VAL A 492 2.49 -17.67 -23.95
N THR A 493 1.47 -17.23 -23.22
CA THR A 493 1.57 -16.87 -21.80
C THR A 493 0.81 -17.88 -20.95
N GLY A 494 1.26 -18.14 -19.72
CA GLY A 494 0.55 -19.07 -18.84
C GLY A 494 1.34 -19.41 -17.59
N ILE A 495 0.73 -20.16 -16.69
CA ILE A 495 1.41 -20.65 -15.48
C ILE A 495 2.20 -21.91 -15.85
N LEU A 496 3.48 -21.99 -15.49
CA LEU A 496 4.21 -23.25 -15.61
C LEU A 496 3.80 -24.19 -14.47
N ILE A 497 3.08 -25.25 -14.78
CA ILE A 497 2.57 -26.21 -13.80
C ILE A 497 3.43 -27.47 -13.77
N TYR A 498 3.53 -28.13 -12.62
CA TYR A 498 4.00 -29.50 -12.51
C TYR A 498 2.83 -30.43 -12.21
N ALA A 499 2.50 -31.32 -13.16
CA ALA A 499 1.40 -32.27 -12.99
C ALA A 499 1.65 -33.55 -13.80
N TYR A 500 1.32 -34.69 -13.19
CA TYR A 500 1.53 -36.01 -13.80
C TYR A 500 2.97 -36.20 -14.29
N ASP A 501 3.94 -35.91 -13.42
CA ASP A 501 5.37 -36.04 -13.67
C ASP A 501 5.92 -35.18 -14.83
N ALA A 502 5.27 -34.05 -15.14
CA ALA A 502 5.69 -33.17 -16.23
C ALA A 502 5.45 -31.68 -15.94
N PHE A 503 6.44 -30.87 -16.32
CA PHE A 503 6.31 -29.41 -16.42
C PHE A 503 5.65 -29.01 -17.74
N ARG A 504 4.60 -28.19 -17.65
CA ARG A 504 3.74 -27.77 -18.77
C ARG A 504 3.30 -26.34 -18.59
N ILE A 505 3.11 -25.59 -19.66
CA ILE A 505 2.50 -24.26 -19.58
C ILE A 505 0.97 -24.39 -19.60
N ALA A 506 0.28 -23.76 -18.66
CA ALA A 506 -1.18 -23.71 -18.57
C ALA A 506 -1.65 -22.26 -18.79
N PRO A 507 -2.03 -21.89 -20.02
CA PRO A 507 -2.59 -20.59 -20.33
C PRO A 507 -3.89 -20.34 -19.58
N ARG A 508 -4.14 -19.08 -19.22
CA ARG A 508 -5.22 -18.68 -18.30
C ARG A 508 -6.50 -18.32 -19.04
N MET A 509 -6.36 -17.85 -20.27
CA MET A 509 -7.44 -17.36 -21.13
C MET A 509 -7.04 -17.43 -22.61
N GLU A 510 -7.96 -17.10 -23.52
CA GLU A 510 -7.67 -17.18 -24.97
C GLU A 510 -6.64 -16.13 -25.39
N GLU A 511 -6.65 -14.97 -24.73
CA GLU A 511 -5.74 -13.85 -24.98
C GLU A 511 -4.28 -14.18 -24.65
N ASP A 512 -4.03 -15.24 -23.86
CA ASP A 512 -2.68 -15.75 -23.61
C ASP A 512 -2.09 -16.47 -24.84
N PHE A 513 -2.88 -16.75 -25.89
CA PHE A 513 -2.43 -17.28 -27.18
C PHE A 513 -2.41 -16.18 -28.24
N VAL A 514 -1.24 -15.57 -28.47
CA VAL A 514 -1.08 -14.58 -29.53
C VAL A 514 -0.63 -15.30 -30.80
N VAL A 515 -1.59 -15.72 -31.63
CA VAL A 515 -1.31 -16.43 -32.89
C VAL A 515 -0.65 -15.49 -33.89
N LYS A 516 0.43 -15.95 -34.53
CA LYS A 516 1.11 -15.18 -35.57
C LYS A 516 0.30 -15.23 -36.85
N THR A 517 -0.19 -14.08 -37.28
CA THR A 517 -0.90 -13.98 -38.57
C THR A 517 0.12 -13.75 -39.69
N GLY A 518 0.11 -14.60 -40.71
CA GLY A 518 0.99 -14.45 -41.86
C GLY A 518 0.67 -13.15 -42.62
N GLU A 519 1.69 -12.36 -42.93
CA GLU A 519 1.61 -11.28 -43.94
C GLU A 519 1.30 -11.80 -45.35
#